data_AF-A0A382ZTI8-F1
#
_entry.id   AF-A0A382ZTI8-F1
#
_cell.length_a   1.000
_cell.length_b   1.000
_cell.length_c   1.000
_cell.angle_alpha   90.00
_cell.angle_beta   90.00
_cell.angle_gamma   90.00
#
_symmetry.space_group_name_H-M   'P 1'
#
loop_
_entity.id
_entity.type
_entity.pdbx_description
1 polymer ?
#
loop_
_entity_poly.entity_id
_entity_poly.type
_entity_poly.pdbx_seq_one_letter_code
_entity_poly.pdbx_strand_id
1 'polypeptide(L)'
;ENFCLAIEQPELLINPKFRSGGLRFDNAEELNELITPWLNKRTQNEIVSHLQKWSVPASPVLSLEDTLKEPQLEHRNFWTERRDLAKNVYAPSLPVKMQTTPKTPAIAPKLGEHNAQIKSLLAVKQKPNKSLKNNDLPLTGIRVLELSIAWAGPLTGRFLADLGADVIRVEHRNSRGIGIPSGGFTELVAEDGGTQAWKWGELAPPDIRSGIYPDADPGERPWNRQGTLNKIHRNKRSLCIDLKTEAGKKVFLEL
;
A
#
# COMPACT_ATOMS: atom_id res chain seq x y z
N GLU A 1 11.75 13.49 15.05
CA GLU A 1 13.09 14.07 15.30
C GLU A 1 13.62 14.86 14.11
N ASN A 2 14.10 14.20 13.04
CA ASN A 2 14.72 14.87 11.89
C ASN A 2 13.93 16.03 11.30
N PHE A 3 12.60 15.91 11.20
CA PHE A 3 11.74 17.00 10.73
C PHE A 3 11.84 18.25 11.59
N CYS A 4 11.70 18.13 12.92
CA CYS A 4 11.76 19.24 13.86
C CYS A 4 13.13 19.93 13.84
N LEU A 5 14.21 19.16 13.75
CA LEU A 5 15.56 19.69 13.61
C LEU A 5 15.74 20.41 12.26
N ALA A 6 15.24 19.83 11.17
CA ALA A 6 15.33 20.42 9.83
C ALA A 6 14.61 21.76 9.74
N ILE A 7 13.48 21.92 10.43
CA ILE A 7 12.72 23.18 10.43
C ILE A 7 13.16 24.15 11.53
N GLU A 8 14.26 23.86 12.24
CA GLU A 8 14.82 24.69 13.31
C GLU A 8 13.83 24.92 14.48
N GLN A 9 12.95 23.94 14.74
CA GLN A 9 11.97 23.96 15.85
C GLN A 9 12.11 22.72 16.75
N PRO A 10 13.24 22.54 17.45
CA PRO A 10 13.49 21.38 18.31
C PRO A 10 12.48 21.25 19.46
N GLU A 11 11.87 22.34 19.91
CA GLU A 11 10.85 22.39 20.96
C GLU A 11 9.60 21.57 20.63
N LEU A 12 9.30 21.38 19.33
CA LEU A 12 8.18 20.53 18.90
C LEU A 12 8.36 19.07 19.31
N LEU A 13 9.60 18.61 19.55
CA LEU A 13 9.87 17.22 19.96
C LEU A 13 9.34 16.92 21.36
N ILE A 14 9.45 17.90 22.26
CA ILE A 14 9.07 17.74 23.67
C ILE A 14 7.66 18.24 23.95
N ASN A 15 7.05 18.96 23.00
CA ASN A 15 5.69 19.47 23.14
C ASN A 15 4.70 18.29 23.31
N PRO A 16 3.98 18.22 24.46
CA PRO A 16 3.07 17.11 24.74
C PRO A 16 1.99 16.94 23.67
N LYS A 17 1.58 18.00 22.97
CA LYS A 17 0.56 17.95 21.91
C LYS A 17 1.02 17.25 20.63
N PHE A 18 2.32 17.04 20.43
CA PHE A 18 2.85 16.52 19.15
C PHE A 18 3.66 15.23 19.27
N ARG A 19 3.69 14.60 20.46
CA ARG A 19 4.55 13.44 20.74
C ARG A 19 4.19 12.20 19.93
N SER A 20 2.91 11.98 19.65
CA SER A 20 2.41 10.80 18.93
C SER A 20 1.69 11.16 17.63
N GLY A 21 1.40 10.16 16.81
CA GLY A 21 0.69 10.34 15.55
C GLY A 21 -0.74 10.88 15.71
N GLY A 22 -1.50 10.38 16.69
CA GLY A 22 -2.87 10.86 16.91
C GLY A 22 -2.93 12.23 17.56
N LEU A 23 -2.08 12.51 18.55
CA LEU A 23 -1.99 13.86 19.10
C LEU A 23 -1.66 14.91 18.02
N ARG A 24 -0.79 14.58 17.05
CA ARG A 24 -0.56 15.46 15.89
C ARG A 24 -1.76 15.60 14.96
N PHE A 25 -2.61 14.57 14.86
CA PHE A 25 -3.84 14.62 14.08
C PHE A 25 -4.90 15.50 14.77
N ASP A 26 -5.11 15.31 16.07
CA ASP A 26 -6.07 16.08 16.87
C ASP A 26 -5.70 17.56 16.98
N ASN A 27 -4.40 17.88 16.84
CA ASN A 27 -3.87 19.24 16.88
C ASN A 27 -3.28 19.66 15.52
N ALA A 28 -3.80 19.13 14.41
CA ALA A 28 -3.24 19.35 13.07
C ALA A 28 -3.23 20.83 12.65
N GLU A 29 -4.31 21.58 12.93
CA GLU A 29 -4.40 23.02 12.68
C GLU A 29 -3.29 23.79 13.42
N GLU A 30 -3.11 23.55 14.72
CA GLU A 30 -2.06 24.20 15.52
C GLU A 30 -0.66 23.83 15.02
N LEU A 31 -0.43 22.56 14.67
CA LEU A 31 0.85 22.14 14.10
C LEU A 31 1.11 22.82 12.75
N ASN A 32 0.09 22.95 11.90
CA ASN A 32 0.19 23.63 10.61
C ASN A 32 0.53 25.11 10.78
N GLU A 33 -0.08 25.81 11.74
CA GLU A 33 0.24 27.21 12.05
C GLU A 33 1.70 27.40 12.47
N LEU A 34 2.28 26.46 13.22
CA LEU A 34 3.67 26.52 13.67
C LEU A 34 4.69 26.28 12.54
N ILE A 35 4.40 25.37 11.62
CA ILE A 35 5.32 25.04 10.51
C ILE A 35 5.18 26.00 9.31
N THR A 36 4.01 26.61 9.12
CA THR A 36 3.70 27.46 7.95
C THR A 36 4.66 28.65 7.79
N PRO A 37 5.04 29.40 8.84
CA PRO A 37 6.00 30.49 8.72
C PRO A 37 7.38 30.05 8.21
N TRP A 38 7.80 28.81 8.53
CA TRP A 38 9.06 28.25 8.03
C TRP A 38 8.98 27.89 6.55
N LEU A 39 7.84 27.33 6.13
CA LEU A 39 7.57 26.96 4.74
C LEU A 39 7.46 28.20 3.84
N ASN A 40 6.71 29.24 4.24
CA ASN A 40 6.44 30.42 3.43
C ASN A 40 7.69 31.28 3.10
N LYS A 41 8.80 31.08 3.81
CA LYS A 41 10.06 31.79 3.57
C LYS A 41 10.91 31.17 2.46
N ARG A 42 10.51 30.01 1.93
CA ARG A 42 11.33 29.19 1.03
C ARG A 42 10.52 28.75 -0.17
N THR A 43 11.20 28.53 -1.28
CA THR A 43 10.61 27.92 -2.47
C THR A 43 10.41 26.41 -2.26
N GLN A 44 9.51 25.81 -3.04
CA GLN A 44 9.27 24.36 -3.01
C GLN A 44 10.57 23.55 -3.18
N ASN A 45 11.44 23.94 -4.11
CA ASN A 45 12.69 23.24 -4.39
C ASN A 45 13.69 23.33 -3.24
N GLU A 46 13.78 24.50 -2.58
CA GLU A 46 14.61 24.67 -1.39
C GLU A 46 14.12 23.81 -0.23
N ILE A 47 12.80 23.78 0.00
CA ILE A 47 12.18 22.96 1.04
C ILE A 47 12.47 21.48 0.80
N VAL A 48 12.19 20.96 -0.40
CA VAL A 48 12.39 19.55 -0.73
C VAL A 48 13.86 19.17 -0.59
N SER A 49 14.77 19.96 -1.17
CA SER A 49 16.21 19.68 -1.11
C SER A 49 16.74 19.73 0.32
N HIS A 50 16.23 20.65 1.14
CA HIS A 50 16.60 20.75 2.55
C HIS A 50 16.10 19.56 3.37
N LEU A 51 14.81 19.24 3.28
CA LEU A 51 14.20 18.13 4.02
C LEU A 51 14.84 16.78 3.66
N GLN A 52 15.13 16.54 2.38
CA GLN A 52 15.79 15.30 1.94
C GLN A 52 17.22 15.15 2.52
N LYS A 53 17.98 16.24 2.69
CA LYS A 53 19.30 16.20 3.37
C LYS A 53 19.19 15.74 4.83
N TRP A 54 18.05 16.01 5.46
CA TRP A 54 17.72 15.54 6.81
C TRP A 54 17.04 14.17 6.83
N SER A 55 17.02 13.44 5.70
CA SER A 55 16.31 12.17 5.56
C SER A 55 14.82 12.27 5.87
N VAL A 56 14.22 13.46 5.69
CA VAL A 56 12.79 13.66 5.76
C VAL A 56 12.22 13.46 4.34
N PRO A 57 11.32 12.50 4.13
CA PRO A 57 10.70 12.29 2.82
C PRO A 57 9.89 13.52 2.41
N ALA A 58 10.32 14.18 1.34
CA ALA A 58 9.65 15.33 0.75
C ALA A 58 9.77 15.25 -0.78
N SER A 59 8.74 15.70 -1.48
CA SER A 59 8.67 15.75 -2.94
C SER A 59 7.90 17.01 -3.34
N PRO A 60 8.24 17.64 -4.48
CA PRO A 60 7.41 18.72 -5.00
C PRO A 60 6.03 18.19 -5.39
N VAL A 61 5.03 19.06 -5.26
CA VAL A 61 3.74 18.92 -5.93
C VAL A 61 3.91 19.59 -7.29
N LEU A 62 4.00 18.77 -8.33
CA LEU A 62 4.24 19.22 -9.71
C LEU A 62 2.91 19.54 -10.40
N SER A 63 2.90 20.60 -11.21
CA SER A 63 1.82 20.79 -12.19
C SER A 63 1.93 19.75 -13.31
N LEU A 64 0.89 19.62 -14.14
CA LEU A 64 0.96 18.77 -15.32
C LEU A 64 2.10 19.21 -16.27
N GLU A 65 2.28 20.52 -16.43
CA GLU A 65 3.35 21.07 -17.28
C GLU A 65 4.74 20.74 -16.73
N ASP A 66 4.95 20.88 -15.42
CA ASP A 66 6.22 20.56 -14.78
C ASP A 66 6.50 19.05 -14.84
N THR A 67 5.47 18.23 -14.68
CA THR A 67 5.57 16.77 -14.80
C THR A 67 6.07 16.35 -16.19
N LEU A 68 5.67 17.05 -17.25
CA LEU A 68 6.17 16.77 -18.61
C LEU A 68 7.67 17.08 -18.77
N LYS A 69 8.21 17.98 -17.94
CA LYS A 69 9.61 18.43 -17.97
C LYS A 69 10.48 17.76 -16.89
N GLU A 70 9.93 16.80 -16.16
CA GLU A 70 10.61 16.19 -15.01
C GLU A 70 11.85 15.38 -15.43
N PRO A 71 13.05 15.72 -14.93
CA PRO A 71 14.30 15.05 -15.34
C PRO A 71 14.28 13.53 -15.17
N GLN A 72 13.64 13.03 -14.11
CA GLN A 72 13.53 11.59 -13.88
C GLN A 72 12.68 10.90 -14.96
N LEU A 73 11.63 11.56 -15.46
CA LEU A 73 10.76 11.03 -16.51
C LEU A 73 11.44 11.12 -17.88
N GLU A 74 12.20 12.19 -18.14
CA GLU A 74 13.04 12.32 -19.34
C GLU A 74 14.13 11.24 -19.39
N HIS A 75 14.89 11.06 -18.30
CA HIS A 75 15.92 10.02 -18.19
C HIS A 75 15.35 8.62 -18.46
N ARG A 76 14.12 8.37 -18.02
CA ARG A 76 13.42 7.10 -18.24
C ARG A 76 12.85 6.95 -19.64
N ASN A 77 12.97 7.93 -20.54
CA ASN A 77 12.24 7.99 -21.81
C ASN A 77 10.74 7.70 -21.57
N PHE A 78 10.17 8.36 -20.55
CA PHE A 78 8.80 8.09 -20.13
C PHE A 78 7.79 8.63 -21.14
N TRP A 79 8.04 9.82 -21.68
CA TRP A 79 7.21 10.44 -22.71
C TRP A 79 7.63 9.95 -24.10
N THR A 80 6.70 9.33 -24.82
CA THR A 80 6.95 8.79 -26.17
C THR A 80 6.06 9.49 -27.19
N GLU A 81 6.64 9.89 -28.32
CA GLU A 81 5.89 10.49 -29.43
C GLU A 81 4.87 9.48 -30.00
N ARG A 82 3.61 9.91 -30.14
CA ARG A 82 2.47 9.14 -30.66
C ARG A 82 2.01 9.73 -31.99
N ARG A 83 2.79 9.44 -33.04
CA ARG A 83 2.51 9.88 -34.42
C ARG A 83 1.19 9.35 -34.98
N ASP A 84 0.68 8.26 -34.41
CA ASP A 84 -0.60 7.68 -34.76
C ASP A 84 -1.80 8.48 -34.21
N LEU A 85 -1.59 9.36 -33.23
CA LEU A 85 -2.63 10.26 -32.71
C LEU A 85 -2.60 11.58 -33.46
N ALA A 86 -1.47 12.29 -33.45
CA ALA A 86 -1.20 13.47 -34.27
C ALA A 86 0.30 13.82 -34.26
N LYS A 87 0.70 14.79 -35.09
CA LYS A 87 2.07 15.33 -35.08
C LYS A 87 2.37 16.01 -33.74
N ASN A 88 3.54 15.78 -33.17
CA ASN A 88 4.02 16.36 -31.91
C ASN A 88 3.17 16.03 -30.67
N VAL A 89 2.43 14.92 -30.68
CA VAL A 89 1.71 14.42 -29.49
C VAL A 89 2.59 13.44 -28.73
N TYR A 90 2.69 13.59 -27.42
CA TYR A 90 3.42 12.69 -26.53
C TYR A 90 2.46 12.02 -25.56
N ALA A 91 2.73 10.76 -25.24
CA ALA A 91 1.97 10.01 -24.24
C ALA A 91 2.90 9.25 -23.29
N PRO A 92 2.44 8.90 -22.08
CA PRO A 92 3.16 8.00 -21.19
C PRO A 92 3.50 6.67 -21.86
N SER A 93 4.73 6.23 -21.69
CA SER A 93 5.18 4.87 -21.99
C SER A 93 4.83 3.93 -20.84
N LEU A 94 5.23 2.65 -20.96
CA LEU A 94 4.99 1.67 -19.92
C LEU A 94 5.73 2.06 -18.63
N PRO A 95 5.03 2.14 -17.48
CA PRO A 95 5.63 2.59 -16.22
C PRO A 95 6.72 1.62 -15.73
N VAL A 96 6.59 0.34 -16.08
CA VAL A 96 7.56 -0.72 -15.78
C VAL A 96 8.27 -1.14 -17.07
N LYS A 97 9.60 -1.01 -17.08
CA LYS A 97 10.47 -1.42 -18.19
C LYS A 97 11.30 -2.62 -17.75
N MET A 98 11.07 -3.77 -18.40
CA MET A 98 11.90 -4.97 -18.27
C MET A 98 12.65 -5.21 -19.58
N GLN A 99 13.69 -6.04 -19.55
CA GLN A 99 14.47 -6.38 -20.75
C GLN A 99 13.59 -6.94 -21.89
N THR A 100 12.51 -7.64 -21.56
CA THR A 100 11.58 -8.25 -22.52
C THR A 100 10.30 -7.44 -22.75
N THR A 101 10.14 -6.28 -22.09
CA THR A 101 8.92 -5.47 -22.23
C THR A 101 8.85 -4.86 -23.64
N PRO A 102 7.73 -5.01 -24.38
CA PRO A 102 7.53 -4.31 -25.65
C PRO A 102 7.71 -2.80 -25.49
N LYS A 103 8.51 -2.19 -26.36
CA LYS A 103 8.99 -0.80 -26.18
C LYS A 103 7.89 0.26 -26.29
N THR A 104 6.81 -0.02 -27.01
CA THR A 104 5.77 0.97 -27.30
C THR A 104 4.40 0.29 -27.35
N PRO A 105 3.34 0.89 -26.76
CA PRO A 105 1.97 0.48 -27.04
C PRO A 105 1.73 0.49 -28.56
N ALA A 106 1.09 -0.57 -29.07
CA ALA A 106 0.71 -0.63 -30.48
C ALA A 106 -0.28 0.51 -30.82
N ILE A 107 -0.33 0.85 -32.10
CA ILE A 107 -1.29 1.81 -32.65
C ILE A 107 -2.71 1.32 -32.34
N ALA A 108 -3.60 2.22 -31.96
CA ALA A 108 -5.00 1.89 -31.78
C ALA A 108 -5.60 1.45 -33.13
N PRO A 109 -6.24 0.28 -33.22
CA PRO A 109 -6.77 -0.19 -34.49
C PRO A 109 -7.93 0.68 -34.95
N LYS A 110 -8.06 0.82 -36.26
CA LYS A 110 -9.23 1.44 -36.89
C LYS A 110 -10.46 0.56 -36.68
N LEU A 111 -11.62 1.18 -36.73
CA LEU A 111 -12.90 0.46 -36.70
C LEU A 111 -12.93 -0.59 -37.82
N GLY A 112 -13.01 -1.85 -37.42
CA GLY A 112 -13.08 -3.00 -38.33
C GLY A 112 -11.76 -3.50 -38.91
N GLU A 113 -10.62 -2.92 -38.54
CA GLU A 113 -9.28 -3.29 -39.06
C GLU A 113 -8.99 -4.79 -38.92
N HIS A 114 -9.38 -5.38 -37.79
CA HIS A 114 -9.15 -6.79 -37.49
C HIS A 114 -10.33 -7.71 -37.82
N ASN A 115 -11.42 -7.22 -38.42
CA ASN A 115 -12.65 -8.01 -38.59
C ASN A 115 -12.42 -9.30 -39.38
N ALA A 116 -11.64 -9.26 -40.47
CA ALA A 116 -11.35 -10.44 -41.29
C ALA A 116 -10.51 -11.47 -40.52
N GLN A 117 -9.50 -11.01 -39.78
CA GLN A 117 -8.65 -11.87 -38.96
C GLN A 117 -9.44 -12.54 -37.83
N ILE A 118 -10.25 -11.77 -37.09
CA ILE A 118 -11.12 -12.32 -36.03
C ILE A 118 -12.13 -13.31 -36.62
N LYS A 119 -12.79 -12.98 -37.74
CA LYS A 119 -13.71 -13.91 -38.43
C LYS A 119 -13.00 -15.21 -38.82
N SER A 120 -11.76 -15.14 -39.32
CA SER A 120 -10.95 -16.32 -39.64
C SER A 120 -10.62 -17.14 -38.39
N LEU A 121 -10.18 -16.50 -37.29
CA LEU A 121 -9.90 -17.17 -36.02
C LEU A 121 -11.14 -17.85 -35.43
N LEU A 122 -12.31 -17.25 -35.59
CA LEU A 122 -13.60 -17.83 -35.15
C LEU A 122 -14.10 -18.94 -36.08
N ALA A 123 -13.76 -18.90 -37.37
CA ALA A 123 -14.10 -19.94 -38.33
C ALA A 123 -13.31 -21.24 -38.11
N VAL A 124 -12.17 -21.17 -37.41
CA VAL A 124 -11.50 -22.36 -36.90
C VAL A 124 -12.44 -23.03 -35.90
N LYS A 125 -13.00 -24.19 -36.26
CA LYS A 125 -13.74 -25.06 -35.34
C LYS A 125 -12.83 -25.37 -34.15
N GLN A 126 -12.99 -24.61 -33.07
CA GLN A 126 -12.45 -25.02 -31.79
C GLN A 126 -13.15 -26.34 -31.46
N LYS A 127 -12.38 -27.43 -31.31
CA LYS A 127 -12.93 -28.58 -30.58
C LYS A 127 -13.45 -27.98 -29.27
N PRO A 128 -14.73 -28.19 -28.91
CA PRO A 128 -15.21 -27.72 -27.63
C PRO A 128 -14.22 -28.25 -26.62
N ASN A 129 -13.48 -27.36 -25.96
CA ASN A 129 -12.78 -27.72 -24.75
C ASN A 129 -13.88 -28.36 -23.93
N LYS A 130 -13.80 -29.69 -23.70
CA LYS A 130 -14.77 -30.41 -22.86
C LYS A 130 -15.05 -29.46 -21.73
N SER A 131 -16.28 -28.93 -21.65
CA SER A 131 -16.61 -27.87 -20.70
C SER A 131 -15.97 -28.31 -19.41
N LEU A 132 -15.01 -27.55 -18.88
CA LEU A 132 -14.42 -27.89 -17.60
C LEU A 132 -15.62 -27.90 -16.66
N LYS A 133 -16.15 -29.09 -16.37
CA LYS A 133 -17.28 -29.31 -15.47
C LYS A 133 -16.82 -29.12 -14.02
N ASN A 134 -15.81 -28.29 -13.83
CA ASN A 134 -15.30 -27.91 -12.54
C ASN A 134 -15.73 -26.47 -12.33
N ASN A 135 -16.72 -26.31 -11.46
CA ASN A 135 -16.97 -25.05 -10.76
C ASN A 135 -15.77 -24.66 -9.86
N ASP A 136 -14.74 -25.49 -9.81
CA ASP A 136 -13.51 -25.27 -9.08
C ASP A 136 -12.70 -24.15 -9.74
N LEU A 137 -12.32 -23.18 -8.91
CA LEU A 137 -11.41 -22.12 -9.28
C LEU A 137 -9.99 -22.69 -9.54
N PRO A 138 -9.11 -21.97 -10.27
CA PRO A 138 -7.83 -22.50 -10.77
C PRO A 138 -6.86 -23.11 -9.74
N LEU A 139 -6.96 -22.72 -8.46
CA LEU A 139 -6.13 -23.21 -7.35
C LEU A 139 -6.91 -24.04 -6.31
N THR A 140 -8.10 -24.52 -6.67
CA THR A 140 -8.88 -25.39 -5.79
C THR A 140 -8.07 -26.63 -5.38
N GLY A 141 -8.11 -26.97 -4.10
CA GLY A 141 -7.35 -28.07 -3.52
C GLY A 141 -5.92 -27.72 -3.10
N ILE A 142 -5.45 -26.50 -3.38
CA ILE A 142 -4.17 -25.99 -2.86
C ILE A 142 -4.40 -25.29 -1.53
N ARG A 143 -3.65 -25.67 -0.50
CA ARG A 143 -3.57 -24.95 0.78
C ARG A 143 -2.30 -24.12 0.84
N VAL A 144 -2.41 -22.89 1.34
CA VAL A 144 -1.27 -21.97 1.49
C VAL A 144 -1.24 -21.42 2.90
N LEU A 145 -0.13 -21.62 3.60
CA LEU A 145 0.14 -20.97 4.89
C LEU A 145 0.83 -19.63 4.64
N GLU A 146 0.12 -18.54 4.87
CA GLU A 146 0.62 -17.18 4.68
C GLU A 146 1.27 -16.68 5.98
N LEU A 147 2.61 -16.61 5.99
CA LEU A 147 3.42 -16.04 7.07
C LEU A 147 3.85 -14.59 6.79
N SER A 148 3.20 -13.96 5.82
CA SER A 148 3.59 -12.65 5.30
C SER A 148 2.96 -11.49 6.06
N ILE A 149 3.58 -10.32 5.92
CA ILE A 149 3.25 -9.10 6.68
C ILE A 149 3.15 -7.91 5.73
N ALA A 150 2.54 -6.82 6.21
CA ALA A 150 2.36 -5.56 5.50
C ALA A 150 1.51 -5.66 4.21
N TRP A 151 2.12 -5.48 3.03
CA TRP A 151 1.37 -5.25 1.77
C TRP A 151 1.55 -6.35 0.74
N ALA A 152 2.77 -6.54 0.22
CA ALA A 152 3.00 -7.39 -0.94
C ALA A 152 2.60 -8.85 -0.69
N GLY A 153 3.05 -9.43 0.42
CA GLY A 153 2.73 -10.81 0.76
C GLY A 153 1.24 -11.04 1.03
N PRO A 154 0.58 -10.24 1.89
CA PRO A 154 -0.86 -10.40 2.12
C PRO A 154 -1.69 -10.22 0.84
N LEU A 155 -1.27 -9.33 -0.05
CA LEU A 155 -1.89 -9.16 -1.36
C LEU A 155 -1.69 -10.39 -2.25
N THR A 156 -0.49 -10.98 -2.26
CA THR A 156 -0.23 -12.25 -2.97
C THR A 156 -1.14 -13.35 -2.45
N GLY A 157 -1.20 -13.57 -1.13
CA GLY A 157 -2.08 -14.60 -0.58
C GLY A 157 -3.56 -14.35 -0.85
N ARG A 158 -3.99 -13.07 -0.90
CA ARG A 158 -5.34 -12.74 -1.38
C ARG A 158 -5.55 -13.18 -2.83
N PHE A 159 -4.61 -12.94 -3.75
CA PHE A 159 -4.76 -13.38 -5.13
C PHE A 159 -4.86 -14.90 -5.25
N LEU A 160 -4.07 -15.64 -4.45
CA LEU A 160 -4.16 -17.10 -4.39
C LEU A 160 -5.54 -17.56 -3.88
N ALA A 161 -6.08 -16.91 -2.86
CA ALA A 161 -7.41 -17.18 -2.34
C ALA A 161 -8.53 -16.83 -3.35
N ASP A 162 -8.43 -15.67 -4.02
CA ASP A 162 -9.35 -15.25 -5.08
C ASP A 162 -9.35 -16.26 -6.26
N LEU A 163 -8.25 -16.99 -6.45
CA LEU A 163 -8.11 -18.09 -7.42
C LEU A 163 -8.49 -19.47 -6.86
N GLY A 164 -8.98 -19.58 -5.63
CA GLY A 164 -9.52 -20.82 -5.04
C GLY A 164 -8.66 -21.56 -4.04
N ALA A 165 -7.47 -21.07 -3.70
CA ALA A 165 -6.65 -21.71 -2.68
C ALA A 165 -7.26 -21.53 -1.28
N ASP A 166 -7.13 -22.55 -0.42
CA ASP A 166 -7.41 -22.44 1.02
C ASP A 166 -6.23 -21.75 1.70
N VAL A 167 -6.27 -20.42 1.72
CA VAL A 167 -5.20 -19.60 2.29
C VAL A 167 -5.48 -19.34 3.77
N ILE A 168 -4.58 -19.81 4.62
CA ILE A 168 -4.61 -19.61 6.07
C ILE A 168 -3.49 -18.64 6.43
N ARG A 169 -3.87 -17.43 6.86
CA ARG A 169 -2.93 -16.46 7.42
C ARG A 169 -2.58 -16.87 8.83
N VAL A 170 -1.29 -17.05 9.09
CA VAL A 170 -0.75 -17.36 10.40
C VAL A 170 -0.26 -16.07 11.04
N GLU A 171 -0.95 -15.65 12.10
CA GLU A 171 -0.69 -14.38 12.78
C GLU A 171 -0.08 -14.63 14.16
N HIS A 172 0.95 -13.86 14.48
CA HIS A 172 1.46 -13.80 15.85
C HIS A 172 0.39 -13.20 16.78
N ARG A 173 0.38 -13.61 18.06
CA ARG A 173 -0.64 -13.17 19.06
C ARG A 173 -0.76 -11.67 19.24
N ASN A 174 0.32 -10.94 19.00
CA ASN A 174 0.34 -9.49 19.11
C ASN A 174 0.15 -8.81 17.74
N SER A 175 -0.02 -9.55 16.63
CA SER A 175 0.12 -9.04 15.25
C SER A 175 -1.17 -8.84 14.44
N ARG A 176 -2.33 -8.71 15.08
CA ARG A 176 -3.59 -8.54 14.37
C ARG A 176 -3.79 -7.09 13.90
N GLY A 177 -3.63 -6.84 12.61
CA GLY A 177 -3.79 -5.52 11.98
C GLY A 177 -2.78 -5.24 10.87
N ILE A 178 -2.97 -4.14 10.14
CA ILE A 178 -1.92 -3.61 9.27
C ILE A 178 -0.88 -2.91 10.12
N GLY A 179 0.40 -3.25 9.90
CA GLY A 179 1.52 -2.60 10.58
C GLY A 179 2.09 -3.36 11.77
N ILE A 180 1.66 -4.59 12.05
CA ILE A 180 2.27 -5.37 13.14
C ILE A 180 3.19 -6.50 12.66
N PRO A 181 4.36 -6.15 12.11
CA PRO A 181 5.56 -6.94 12.23
C PRO A 181 6.57 -6.15 13.08
N SER A 182 6.41 -6.14 14.40
CA SER A 182 7.41 -5.54 15.29
C SER A 182 7.78 -4.06 15.00
N GLY A 183 6.82 -3.19 14.67
CA GLY A 183 7.08 -1.75 14.54
C GLY A 183 6.13 -1.03 13.59
N GLY A 184 5.22 -0.25 14.16
CA GLY A 184 4.29 0.61 13.43
C GLY A 184 2.89 0.54 14.04
N PHE A 185 2.56 1.49 14.91
CA PHE A 185 1.22 1.73 15.47
C PHE A 185 0.77 0.91 16.70
N THR A 186 1.62 0.23 17.48
CA THR A 186 1.15 -0.46 18.72
C THR A 186 2.00 -0.29 19.98
N GLU A 187 3.15 0.40 19.91
CA GLU A 187 3.86 0.80 21.12
C GLU A 187 3.20 2.04 21.71
N LEU A 188 2.56 1.88 22.87
CA LEU A 188 2.07 2.99 23.67
C LEU A 188 3.18 3.46 24.58
N VAL A 189 3.44 4.77 24.60
CA VAL A 189 4.25 5.36 25.66
C VAL A 189 3.36 5.40 26.89
N ALA A 190 3.68 4.59 27.89
CA ALA A 190 3.05 4.63 29.20
C ALA A 190 3.41 5.95 29.91
N GLU A 191 2.60 6.37 30.88
CA GLU A 191 2.80 7.63 31.61
C GLU A 191 4.16 7.69 32.34
N ASP A 192 4.77 6.53 32.62
CA ASP A 192 6.09 6.37 33.23
C ASP A 192 7.26 6.39 32.24
N GLY A 193 6.99 6.58 30.95
CA GLY A 193 8.00 6.57 29.89
C GLY A 193 8.39 5.18 29.37
N GLY A 194 7.72 4.11 29.81
CA GLY A 194 7.86 2.77 29.25
C GLY A 194 7.09 2.58 27.93
N THR A 195 7.41 1.55 27.15
CA THR A 195 6.56 1.11 26.03
C THR A 195 5.67 -0.06 26.45
N GLN A 196 4.34 0.12 26.41
CA GLN A 196 3.39 -0.97 26.60
C GLN A 196 2.75 -1.33 25.25
N ALA A 197 2.82 -2.61 24.88
CA ALA A 197 2.10 -3.09 23.72
C ALA A 197 0.59 -3.07 24.01
N TRP A 198 -0.19 -2.41 23.15
CA TRP A 198 -1.64 -2.50 23.18
C TRP A 198 -2.10 -3.97 23.18
N LYS A 199 -3.06 -4.31 24.03
CA LYS A 199 -3.58 -5.68 24.18
C LYS A 199 -4.78 -5.91 23.29
N TRP A 200 -4.76 -7.02 22.56
CA TRP A 200 -5.89 -7.42 21.72
C TRP A 200 -7.14 -7.73 22.56
N GLY A 201 -8.30 -7.23 22.12
CA GLY A 201 -9.59 -7.36 22.82
C GLY A 201 -10.00 -6.09 23.57
N GLU A 202 -9.07 -5.15 23.74
CA GLU A 202 -9.33 -3.83 24.28
C GLU A 202 -9.51 -2.83 23.13
N LEU A 203 -10.22 -1.72 23.37
CA LEU A 203 -10.30 -0.64 22.40
C LEU A 203 -8.90 -0.05 22.18
N ALA A 204 -8.44 0.00 20.92
CA ALA A 204 -7.18 0.66 20.62
C ALA A 204 -7.24 2.14 21.04
N PRO A 205 -6.20 2.72 21.64
CA PRO A 205 -6.18 4.13 22.00
C PRO A 205 -6.30 5.03 20.75
N PRO A 206 -6.82 6.26 20.91
CA PRO A 206 -7.06 7.19 19.79
C PRO A 206 -5.88 7.32 18.81
N ASP A 207 -4.66 7.38 19.35
CA ASP A 207 -3.41 7.49 18.59
C ASP A 207 -3.17 6.39 17.56
N ILE A 208 -3.68 5.20 17.83
CA ILE A 208 -3.59 4.04 16.96
C ILE A 208 -4.76 4.04 15.98
N ARG A 209 -5.92 4.52 16.41
CA ARG A 209 -7.17 4.49 15.64
C ARG A 209 -7.23 5.51 14.50
N SER A 210 -6.63 6.68 14.65
CA SER A 210 -6.66 7.74 13.62
C SER A 210 -6.07 7.32 12.27
N GLY A 211 -5.12 6.38 12.25
CA GLY A 211 -4.55 5.82 11.02
C GLY A 211 -5.27 4.58 10.46
N ILE A 212 -6.27 4.06 11.18
CA ILE A 212 -6.87 2.75 10.94
C ILE A 212 -8.36 2.88 10.63
N TYR A 213 -9.06 3.75 11.36
CA TYR A 213 -10.49 3.93 11.30
C TYR A 213 -10.86 5.35 10.87
N PRO A 214 -11.94 5.54 10.08
CA PRO A 214 -12.51 6.86 9.85
C PRO A 214 -12.80 7.56 11.19
N ASP A 215 -12.37 8.81 11.31
CA ASP A 215 -12.57 9.65 12.50
C ASP A 215 -12.03 9.04 13.82
N ALA A 216 -11.08 8.11 13.73
CA ALA A 216 -10.59 7.31 14.86
C ALA A 216 -11.70 6.51 15.59
N ASP A 217 -12.86 6.29 14.95
CA ASP A 217 -13.99 5.54 15.50
C ASP A 217 -14.04 4.09 14.94
N PRO A 218 -13.74 3.07 15.75
CA PRO A 218 -13.79 1.68 15.34
C PRO A 218 -15.22 1.12 15.27
N GLY A 219 -16.20 1.79 15.86
CA GLY A 219 -17.56 1.31 16.01
C GLY A 219 -17.66 -0.05 16.73
N GLU A 220 -18.80 -0.72 16.59
CA GLU A 220 -19.08 -2.00 17.27
C GLU A 220 -18.33 -3.21 16.68
N ARG A 221 -17.87 -3.09 15.42
CA ARG A 221 -17.20 -4.16 14.69
C ARG A 221 -15.85 -3.67 14.14
N PRO A 222 -14.86 -3.41 15.02
CA PRO A 222 -13.55 -2.87 14.63
C PRO A 222 -12.87 -3.68 13.53
N TRP A 223 -13.00 -5.01 13.55
CA TRP A 223 -12.39 -5.88 12.55
C TRP A 223 -13.00 -5.73 11.15
N ASN A 224 -14.28 -5.36 11.04
CA ASN A 224 -14.98 -5.19 9.76
C ASN A 224 -14.99 -3.75 9.26
N ARG A 225 -14.62 -2.78 10.11
CA ARG A 225 -14.61 -1.35 9.75
C ARG A 225 -13.29 -0.91 9.12
N GLN A 226 -12.22 -1.69 9.28
CA GLN A 226 -10.95 -1.29 8.71
C GLN A 226 -10.83 -1.65 7.23
N GLY A 227 -10.96 -0.64 6.36
CA GLY A 227 -10.90 -0.82 4.90
C GLY A 227 -9.61 -1.48 4.42
N THR A 228 -8.48 -1.18 5.04
CA THR A 228 -7.18 -1.65 4.57
C THR A 228 -6.96 -3.15 4.87
N LEU A 229 -7.29 -3.64 6.07
CA LEU A 229 -7.26 -5.07 6.44
C LEU A 229 -8.24 -5.86 5.59
N ASN A 230 -9.48 -5.38 5.45
CA ASN A 230 -10.48 -6.02 4.59
C ASN A 230 -10.00 -6.15 3.15
N LYS A 231 -9.37 -5.10 2.61
CA LYS A 231 -8.84 -5.08 1.25
C LYS A 231 -7.79 -6.17 1.02
N ILE A 232 -6.85 -6.37 1.94
CA ILE A 232 -5.74 -7.30 1.72
C ILE A 232 -5.98 -8.70 2.31
N HIS A 233 -7.04 -8.89 3.12
CA HIS A 233 -7.30 -10.15 3.81
C HIS A 233 -8.61 -10.87 3.46
N ARG A 234 -9.45 -10.32 2.58
CA ARG A 234 -10.66 -11.04 2.13
C ARG A 234 -10.35 -12.41 1.53
N ASN A 235 -11.33 -13.31 1.61
CA ASN A 235 -11.28 -14.69 1.11
C ASN A 235 -10.22 -15.60 1.78
N LYS A 236 -9.49 -15.09 2.78
CA LYS A 236 -8.54 -15.87 3.58
C LYS A 236 -9.16 -16.28 4.91
N ARG A 237 -8.70 -17.41 5.44
CA ARG A 237 -8.86 -17.75 6.86
C ARG A 237 -7.70 -17.13 7.65
N SER A 238 -7.90 -16.91 8.94
CA SER A 238 -6.85 -16.45 9.84
C SER A 238 -6.80 -17.37 11.05
N LEU A 239 -5.58 -17.69 11.47
CA LEU A 239 -5.29 -18.41 12.69
C LEU A 239 -4.19 -17.67 13.45
N CYS A 240 -4.37 -17.57 14.76
CA CYS A 240 -3.43 -16.90 15.63
C CYS A 240 -2.72 -17.92 16.52
N ILE A 241 -1.40 -18.01 16.40
CA ILE A 241 -0.57 -18.96 17.14
C ILE A 241 0.76 -18.33 17.56
N ASP A 242 1.24 -18.73 18.73
CA ASP A 242 2.57 -18.36 19.20
C ASP A 242 3.58 -19.45 18.84
N LEU A 243 4.27 -19.27 17.72
CA LEU A 243 5.29 -20.19 17.20
C LEU A 243 6.54 -20.31 18.10
N LYS A 244 6.66 -19.48 19.15
CA LYS A 244 7.74 -19.65 20.15
C LYS A 244 7.43 -20.76 21.15
N THR A 245 6.17 -21.18 21.25
CA THR A 245 5.74 -22.25 22.15
C THR A 245 5.69 -23.60 21.44
N GLU A 246 5.99 -24.69 22.15
CA GLU A 246 5.88 -26.04 21.58
C GLU A 246 4.44 -26.37 21.15
N ALA A 247 3.44 -25.92 21.92
CA ALA A 247 2.04 -26.05 21.56
C ALA A 247 1.71 -25.33 20.24
N GLY A 248 2.18 -24.09 20.06
CA GLY A 248 1.96 -23.33 18.84
C GLY A 248 2.66 -23.95 17.62
N LYS A 249 3.87 -24.47 17.78
CA LYS A 249 4.56 -25.23 16.72
C LYS A 249 3.79 -26.49 16.34
N LYS A 250 3.26 -27.23 17.32
CA LYS A 250 2.46 -28.43 17.07
C LYS A 250 1.22 -28.11 16.24
N VAL A 251 0.46 -27.09 16.64
CA VAL A 251 -0.73 -26.65 15.88
C VAL A 251 -0.34 -26.21 14.45
N PHE A 252 0.77 -25.50 14.27
CA PHE A 252 1.22 -25.09 12.94
C PHE A 252 1.53 -26.28 12.01
N LEU A 253 2.12 -27.35 12.54
CA LEU A 253 2.44 -28.56 11.79
C LEU A 253 1.20 -29.40 11.43
N GLU A 254 0.05 -29.16 12.06
CA GLU A 254 -1.22 -29.84 11.80
C GLU A 254 -2.06 -29.18 10.68
N LEU A 255 -1.64 -27.99 10.19
CA LEU A 255 -2.34 -27.23 9.13
C LEU A 255 -2.01 -27.73 7.73
#